data_AF-A0A2D7QLZ8-F1
#
_entry.id   AF-A0A2D7QLZ8-F1
#
_cell.length_a   1.000
_cell.length_b   1.000
_cell.length_c   1.000
_cell.angle_alpha   90.00
_cell.angle_beta   90.00
_cell.angle_gamma   90.00
#
_symmetry.space_group_name_H-M   'P 1'
#
loop_
_entity.id
_entity.type
_entity.pdbx_description
1 polymer ?
#
loop_
_entity_poly.entity_id
_entity_poly.type
_entity_poly.pdbx_seq_one_letter_code
_entity_poly.pdbx_strand_id
1 'polypeptide(L)'
;MAYSSQDFRPITRVTTKTGLDALSLTVEALTTPLKSGDIINVMSITGNQWTAEIISNVDIGDTTIQLNRTAGSSGKLNNITPIPRGSMVFLRDIEMLKKANKRYLNTHIHCYMTGNTHGNDILPNFSQWNFNVNAGTILSDGDSKPNRWASQFCTFIAPTSNGTTIEKIIYNFSTNGATGHDFTFSLWKMPTNKNGSSNQIISLIDKIDCTSQNNQNYIFHREFDLSQSLNSGDIIFPSIKKTGQTATSSDKFYGDVEILTSYIP
;
A
#
# COMPACT_ATOMS: atom_id res chain seq x y z
N MET A 1 -36.89 -5.58 4.27
CA MET A 1 -35.55 -5.00 4.11
C MET A 1 -34.57 -5.94 4.79
N ALA A 2 -33.76 -6.64 4.01
CA ALA A 2 -32.79 -7.59 4.53
C ALA A 2 -31.64 -6.81 5.18
N TYR A 3 -31.38 -7.04 6.46
CA TYR A 3 -30.15 -6.59 7.11
C TYR A 3 -28.98 -7.29 6.42
N SER A 4 -28.12 -6.51 5.76
CA SER A 4 -26.88 -7.02 5.18
C SER A 4 -26.07 -7.67 6.29
N SER A 5 -25.64 -8.91 6.06
CA SER A 5 -24.68 -9.62 6.89
C SER A 5 -23.53 -8.68 7.24
N GLN A 6 -23.44 -8.28 8.52
CA GLN A 6 -22.26 -7.62 9.03
C GLN A 6 -21.07 -8.56 8.78
N ASP A 7 -20.05 -8.07 8.07
CA ASP A 7 -18.86 -8.82 7.68
C ASP A 7 -18.06 -9.22 8.93
N PHE A 8 -18.42 -10.35 9.51
CA PHE A 8 -17.72 -10.95 10.63
C PHE A 8 -16.63 -11.88 10.11
N ARG A 9 -15.35 -11.50 10.25
CA ARG A 9 -14.22 -12.42 10.05
C ARG A 9 -13.77 -13.00 11.40
N PRO A 10 -13.65 -14.32 11.55
CA PRO A 10 -13.12 -14.93 12.77
C PRO A 10 -11.69 -14.49 13.04
N ILE A 11 -11.37 -14.12 14.28
CA ILE A 11 -9.99 -13.80 14.71
C ILE A 11 -9.24 -15.08 15.18
N THR A 12 -9.73 -16.27 14.81
CA THR A 12 -9.15 -17.57 15.22
C THR A 12 -9.40 -17.89 16.71
N ARG A 13 -9.35 -19.19 17.03
CA ARG A 13 -9.97 -19.90 18.15
C ARG A 13 -9.51 -19.39 19.53
N VAL A 14 -10.46 -19.12 20.43
CA VAL A 14 -10.17 -18.67 21.81
C VAL A 14 -10.00 -19.87 22.74
N THR A 15 -8.91 -19.87 23.51
CA THR A 15 -8.75 -20.75 24.68
C THR A 15 -8.83 -19.92 25.94
N THR A 16 -9.98 -19.92 26.64
CA THR A 16 -10.15 -19.14 27.86
C THR A 16 -9.53 -19.83 29.08
N LYS A 17 -8.74 -19.09 29.86
CA LYS A 17 -8.39 -19.46 31.24
C LYS A 17 -9.31 -18.64 32.16
N THR A 18 -10.13 -19.34 32.94
CA THR A 18 -11.15 -18.74 33.82
C THR A 18 -10.52 -17.96 34.98
N GLY A 19 -11.01 -16.74 35.22
CA GLY A 19 -10.82 -15.94 36.43
C GLY A 19 -11.95 -14.92 36.55
N LEU A 20 -12.53 -14.77 37.73
CA LEU A 20 -13.89 -14.26 37.95
C LEU A 20 -14.05 -12.73 37.85
N ASP A 21 -12.97 -11.94 37.80
CA ASP A 21 -13.09 -10.46 37.88
C ASP A 21 -12.23 -9.69 36.85
N ALA A 22 -11.65 -10.39 35.86
CA ALA A 22 -10.98 -9.75 34.72
C ALA A 22 -11.14 -10.63 33.47
N LEU A 23 -11.80 -10.11 32.43
CA LEU A 23 -11.93 -10.81 31.16
C LEU A 23 -10.65 -10.66 30.34
N SER A 24 -9.71 -11.56 30.54
CA SER A 24 -8.60 -11.75 29.62
C SER A 24 -8.96 -12.85 28.61
N LEU A 25 -9.01 -12.51 27.32
CA LEU A 25 -9.07 -13.50 26.25
C LEU A 25 -7.66 -13.93 25.88
N THR A 26 -7.43 -15.24 25.72
CA THR A 26 -6.23 -15.71 25.03
C THR A 26 -6.57 -16.03 23.57
N VAL A 27 -5.89 -15.35 22.66
CA VAL A 27 -6.06 -15.48 21.20
C VAL A 27 -4.83 -16.16 20.58
N GLU A 28 -5.04 -16.99 19.55
CA GLU A 28 -3.96 -17.72 18.89
C GLU A 28 -3.01 -16.79 18.11
N ALA A 29 -3.55 -15.77 17.42
CA ALA A 29 -2.76 -14.71 16.79
C ALA A 29 -3.64 -13.52 16.40
N LEU A 30 -3.23 -12.30 16.77
CA LEU A 30 -3.79 -11.08 16.21
C LEU A 30 -3.18 -10.80 14.85
N THR A 31 -4.02 -10.47 13.87
CA THR A 31 -3.59 -10.04 12.53
C THR A 31 -3.73 -8.54 12.33
N THR A 32 -4.26 -7.83 13.33
CA THR A 32 -4.46 -6.38 13.32
C THR A 32 -4.32 -5.88 14.76
N PRO A 33 -3.55 -4.79 15.00
CA PRO A 33 -3.45 -4.20 16.33
C PRO A 33 -4.80 -3.60 16.76
N LEU A 34 -5.07 -3.63 18.06
CA LEU A 34 -6.31 -3.16 18.67
C LEU A 34 -5.99 -2.06 19.67
N LYS A 35 -6.87 -1.07 19.78
CA LYS A 35 -6.69 0.06 20.71
C LYS A 35 -7.65 -0.04 21.88
N SER A 36 -7.23 0.54 23.00
CA SER A 36 -8.13 0.81 24.12
C SER A 36 -9.36 1.60 23.62
N GLY A 37 -10.55 1.15 23.97
CA GLY A 37 -11.82 1.71 23.49
C GLY A 37 -12.46 1.01 22.30
N ASP A 38 -11.75 0.11 21.61
CA ASP A 38 -12.33 -0.64 20.48
C ASP A 38 -13.41 -1.61 20.96
N ILE A 39 -14.53 -1.70 20.23
CA ILE A 39 -15.65 -2.58 20.56
C ILE A 39 -15.55 -3.89 19.76
N ILE A 40 -15.59 -5.02 20.47
CA ILE A 40 -15.63 -6.37 19.91
C ILE A 40 -16.95 -7.06 20.21
N ASN A 41 -17.35 -7.99 19.34
CA ASN A 41 -18.44 -8.93 19.56
C ASN A 41 -17.86 -10.30 19.92
N VAL A 42 -18.30 -10.87 21.02
CA VAL A 42 -17.94 -12.23 21.41
C VAL A 42 -19.14 -13.14 21.20
N MET A 43 -18.95 -14.20 20.40
CA MET A 43 -19.95 -15.23 20.16
C MET A 43 -19.56 -16.51 20.88
N SER A 44 -20.40 -16.95 21.80
CA SER A 44 -20.31 -18.26 22.42
C SER A 44 -20.60 -19.36 21.39
N ILE A 45 -19.98 -20.53 21.56
CA ILE A 45 -20.36 -21.76 20.83
C ILE A 45 -21.84 -22.13 21.02
N THR A 46 -22.46 -21.65 22.08
CA THR A 46 -23.88 -21.84 22.39
C THR A 46 -24.79 -20.85 21.64
N GLY A 47 -24.24 -20.00 20.76
CA GLY A 47 -24.98 -19.02 19.98
C GLY A 47 -25.21 -17.67 20.67
N ASN A 48 -24.87 -17.54 21.96
CA ASN A 48 -25.01 -16.27 22.69
C ASN A 48 -23.99 -15.23 22.21
N GLN A 49 -24.43 -13.99 22.03
CA GLN A 49 -23.59 -12.88 21.57
C GLN A 49 -23.62 -11.72 22.57
N TRP A 50 -22.48 -11.10 22.79
CA TRP A 50 -22.35 -9.90 23.63
C TRP A 50 -21.19 -9.02 23.17
N THR A 51 -21.24 -7.74 23.50
CA THR A 51 -20.23 -6.74 23.17
C THR A 51 -19.25 -6.51 24.33
N ALA A 52 -18.00 -6.25 24.00
CA ALA A 52 -16.96 -5.86 24.96
C ALA A 52 -16.13 -4.72 24.40
N GLU A 53 -15.55 -3.91 25.28
CA GLU A 53 -14.59 -2.86 24.96
C GLU A 53 -13.18 -3.32 25.35
N ILE A 54 -12.17 -2.95 24.57
CA ILE A 54 -10.77 -3.30 24.86
C ILE A 54 -10.19 -2.30 25.88
N ILE A 55 -9.52 -2.82 26.92
CA ILE A 55 -9.02 -1.99 28.04
C ILE A 55 -7.67 -1.34 27.69
N SER A 56 -6.80 -2.06 27.00
CA SER A 56 -5.44 -1.62 26.70
C SER A 56 -5.14 -1.81 25.22
N ASN A 57 -4.21 -1.02 24.68
CA ASN A 57 -3.68 -1.30 23.34
C ASN A 57 -3.10 -2.72 23.31
N VAL A 58 -3.35 -3.43 22.22
CA VAL A 58 -2.89 -4.80 22.00
C VAL A 58 -2.25 -4.87 20.62
N ASP A 59 -1.00 -5.31 20.56
CA ASP A 59 -0.23 -5.36 19.32
C ASP A 59 -0.24 -6.75 18.68
N ILE A 60 0.26 -6.83 17.44
CA ILE A 60 0.44 -8.09 16.72
C ILE A 60 1.44 -8.96 17.49
N GLY A 61 1.02 -10.18 17.83
CA GLY A 61 1.83 -11.14 18.61
C GLY A 61 1.45 -11.22 20.09
N ASP A 62 0.68 -10.24 20.59
CA ASP A 62 0.07 -10.37 21.90
C ASP A 62 -0.95 -11.49 21.89
N THR A 63 -0.87 -12.34 22.90
CA THR A 63 -1.76 -13.49 23.05
C THR A 63 -2.89 -13.19 24.02
N THR A 64 -2.85 -12.06 24.74
CA THR A 64 -3.81 -11.74 25.80
C THR A 64 -4.49 -10.39 25.54
N ILE A 65 -5.82 -10.38 25.49
CA ILE A 65 -6.64 -9.17 25.32
C ILE A 65 -7.43 -8.93 26.59
N GLN A 66 -7.28 -7.76 27.21
CA GLN A 66 -8.07 -7.36 28.36
C GLN A 66 -9.34 -6.63 27.93
N LEU A 67 -10.47 -7.03 28.49
CA LEU A 67 -11.79 -6.53 28.10
C LEU A 67 -12.57 -5.93 29.26
N ASN A 68 -13.25 -4.83 28.99
CA ASN A 68 -14.32 -4.27 29.79
C ASN A 68 -15.66 -4.67 29.16
N ARG A 69 -16.53 -5.37 29.90
CA ARG A 69 -17.85 -5.73 29.38
C ARG A 69 -18.74 -4.50 29.31
N THR A 70 -19.21 -4.15 28.12
CA THR A 70 -20.17 -3.07 27.94
C THR A 70 -21.58 -3.62 28.17
N ALA A 71 -22.31 -3.08 29.14
CA ALA A 71 -23.69 -3.49 29.40
C ALA A 71 -24.59 -3.03 28.23
N GLY A 72 -24.94 -3.92 27.31
CA GLY A 72 -25.75 -3.51 26.16
C GLY A 72 -25.95 -4.54 25.06
N SER A 73 -26.62 -5.66 25.36
CA SER A 73 -27.35 -6.41 24.34
C SER A 73 -28.67 -6.95 24.92
N SER A 74 -29.71 -6.92 24.11
CA SER A 74 -31.07 -7.33 24.45
C SER A 74 -31.09 -8.81 24.85
N GLY A 75 -31.13 -9.03 26.16
CA GLY A 75 -31.03 -10.35 26.78
C GLY A 75 -30.02 -10.26 27.90
N LYS A 76 -30.47 -9.79 29.07
CA LYS A 76 -29.64 -9.67 30.28
C LYS A 76 -28.96 -10.99 30.60
N LEU A 77 -27.74 -11.19 30.11
CA LEU A 77 -26.75 -12.04 30.75
C LEU A 77 -26.33 -11.29 31.99
N ASN A 78 -27.11 -11.46 33.06
CA ASN A 78 -26.68 -11.09 34.40
C ASN A 78 -25.28 -11.68 34.61
N ASN A 79 -24.42 -10.85 35.18
CA ASN A 79 -23.04 -11.10 35.52
C ASN A 79 -22.71 -12.59 35.76
N ILE A 80 -21.55 -13.03 35.26
CA ILE A 80 -20.93 -14.34 35.54
C ILE A 80 -21.39 -15.51 34.64
N THR A 81 -21.54 -15.33 33.32
CA THR A 81 -21.38 -16.50 32.43
C THR A 81 -19.94 -16.55 31.92
N PRO A 82 -19.13 -17.57 32.33
CA PRO A 82 -17.81 -17.80 31.78
C PRO A 82 -17.90 -18.00 30.27
N ILE A 83 -16.92 -17.48 29.53
CA ILE A 83 -16.81 -17.74 28.09
C ILE A 83 -16.47 -19.22 27.92
N PRO A 84 -17.32 -20.03 27.25
CA PRO A 84 -16.99 -21.43 27.02
C PRO A 84 -15.74 -21.54 26.15
N ARG A 85 -14.88 -22.52 26.45
CA ARG A 85 -13.73 -22.86 25.60
C ARG A 85 -14.22 -23.15 24.17
N GLY A 86 -13.55 -22.56 23.17
CA GLY A 86 -13.94 -22.71 21.76
C GLY A 86 -14.89 -21.61 21.24
N SER A 87 -15.26 -20.63 22.07
CA SER A 87 -15.98 -19.43 21.62
C SER A 87 -15.17 -18.64 20.59
N MET A 88 -15.86 -17.85 19.77
CA MET A 88 -15.28 -17.03 18.70
C MET A 88 -15.40 -15.55 19.03
N VAL A 89 -14.38 -14.78 18.65
CA VAL A 89 -14.38 -13.31 18.82
C VAL A 89 -14.35 -12.69 17.43
N PHE A 90 -15.22 -11.70 17.26
CA PHE A 90 -15.39 -10.93 16.04
C PHE A 90 -15.13 -9.46 16.36
N LEU A 91 -14.32 -8.79 15.55
CA LEU A 91 -14.22 -7.34 15.60
C LEU A 91 -15.47 -6.77 14.94
N ARG A 92 -16.20 -5.93 15.67
CA ARG A 92 -17.27 -5.14 15.07
C ARG A 92 -16.60 -4.06 14.21
N ASP A 93 -17.15 -3.83 13.02
CA ASP A 93 -16.70 -2.76 12.12
C ASP A 93 -15.20 -2.83 11.76
N ILE A 94 -14.64 -4.02 11.57
CA ILE A 94 -13.21 -4.20 11.23
C ILE A 94 -12.78 -3.39 10.00
N GLU A 95 -13.66 -3.23 9.01
CA GLU A 95 -13.40 -2.39 7.84
C GLU A 95 -13.41 -0.89 8.18
N MET A 96 -14.23 -0.47 9.13
CA MET A 96 -14.19 0.90 9.67
C MET A 96 -12.89 1.14 10.43
N LEU A 97 -12.44 0.18 11.26
CA LEU A 97 -11.17 0.26 11.98
C LEU A 97 -9.96 0.26 11.04
N LYS A 98 -9.98 -0.56 9.99
CA LYS A 98 -8.96 -0.53 8.93
C LYS A 98 -8.93 0.83 8.24
N LYS A 99 -10.09 1.39 7.88
CA LYS A 99 -10.18 2.74 7.29
C LYS A 99 -9.71 3.83 8.26
N ALA A 100 -10.10 3.75 9.53
CA ALA A 100 -9.74 4.73 10.56
C ALA A 100 -8.24 4.71 10.89
N ASN A 101 -7.59 3.55 10.78
CA ASN A 101 -6.14 3.41 10.99
C ASN A 101 -5.32 3.50 9.70
N LYS A 102 -5.97 3.64 8.54
CA LYS A 102 -5.31 3.81 7.25
C LYS A 102 -4.59 5.16 7.23
N ARG A 103 -3.28 5.13 6.99
CA ARG A 103 -2.46 6.32 6.78
C ARG A 103 -2.22 6.51 5.29
N TYR A 104 -2.10 7.76 4.88
CA TYR A 104 -1.82 8.13 3.50
C TYR A 104 -0.46 8.82 3.42
N LEU A 105 0.30 8.48 2.39
CA LEU A 105 1.54 9.13 2.02
C LEU A 105 1.43 9.60 0.59
N ASN A 106 1.93 10.80 0.35
CA ASN A 106 2.00 11.37 -0.99
C ASN A 106 3.46 11.39 -1.45
N THR A 107 3.73 10.80 -2.61
CA THR A 107 5.06 10.81 -3.23
C THR A 107 5.01 11.59 -4.54
N HIS A 108 5.85 12.61 -4.66
CA HIS A 108 6.04 13.34 -5.92
C HIS A 108 7.33 12.88 -6.60
N ILE A 109 7.24 12.68 -7.91
CA ILE A 109 8.37 12.39 -8.79
C ILE A 109 8.48 13.54 -9.79
N HIS A 110 9.43 14.44 -9.54
CA HIS A 110 9.77 15.48 -10.48
C HIS A 110 10.61 14.91 -11.63
N CYS A 111 10.18 15.18 -12.85
CA CYS A 111 10.83 14.72 -14.07
C CYS A 111 11.38 15.90 -14.86
N TYR A 112 12.69 15.83 -15.12
CA TYR A 112 13.35 16.62 -16.15
C TYR A 112 14.28 15.71 -16.95
N MET A 113 14.00 15.52 -18.24
CA MET A 113 14.87 14.75 -19.15
C MET A 113 15.39 15.66 -20.26
N THR A 114 16.70 15.58 -20.52
CA THR A 114 17.38 16.14 -21.69
C THR A 114 18.49 15.18 -22.12
N GLY A 115 18.88 15.15 -23.40
CA GLY A 115 20.23 14.67 -23.75
C GLY A 115 20.50 13.18 -24.00
N ASN A 116 19.51 12.29 -24.13
CA ASN A 116 19.77 10.84 -24.24
C ASN A 116 19.26 10.13 -25.51
N THR A 117 19.83 8.94 -25.75
CA THR A 117 19.62 8.02 -26.89
C THR A 117 18.19 7.43 -26.93
N HIS A 118 17.66 7.26 -28.13
CA HIS A 118 16.30 6.78 -28.44
C HIS A 118 16.01 5.31 -28.10
N GLY A 119 17.04 4.55 -27.72
CA GLY A 119 16.96 3.09 -27.65
C GLY A 119 16.51 2.56 -26.30
N ASN A 120 16.85 3.23 -25.20
CA ASN A 120 16.78 2.66 -23.85
C ASN A 120 15.93 3.50 -22.90
N ASP A 121 15.48 2.87 -21.83
CA ASP A 121 14.90 3.57 -20.68
C ASP A 121 15.98 4.39 -19.96
N ILE A 122 15.57 5.57 -19.52
CA ILE A 122 16.37 6.49 -18.73
C ILE A 122 15.80 6.53 -17.31
N LEU A 123 16.68 6.38 -16.34
CA LEU A 123 16.39 6.30 -14.92
C LEU A 123 16.73 7.63 -14.22
N PRO A 124 16.13 7.90 -13.05
CA PRO A 124 16.38 9.11 -12.30
C PRO A 124 17.82 9.15 -11.76
N ASN A 125 18.34 10.36 -11.63
CA ASN A 125 19.59 10.67 -10.97
C ASN A 125 19.33 11.67 -9.84
N PHE A 126 19.32 11.18 -8.61
CA PHE A 126 18.99 11.98 -7.44
C PHE A 126 20.02 13.06 -7.12
N SER A 127 21.23 12.99 -7.67
CA SER A 127 22.24 14.05 -7.50
C SER A 127 21.89 15.33 -8.27
N GLN A 128 21.00 15.25 -9.26
CA GLN A 128 20.71 16.35 -10.18
C GLN A 128 19.21 16.56 -10.46
N TRP A 129 18.33 15.81 -9.78
CA TRP A 129 16.87 15.85 -9.98
C TRP A 129 16.47 15.76 -11.46
N ASN A 130 17.15 14.89 -12.21
CA ASN A 130 16.96 14.72 -13.64
C ASN A 130 16.93 13.24 -14.02
N PHE A 131 16.37 12.93 -15.18
CA PHE A 131 16.41 11.61 -15.81
C PHE A 131 17.54 11.60 -16.81
N ASN A 132 18.68 11.04 -16.42
CA ASN A 132 19.86 10.97 -17.29
C ASN A 132 20.66 9.66 -17.22
N VAL A 133 20.29 8.70 -16.35
CA VAL A 133 21.02 7.43 -16.23
C VAL A 133 20.47 6.43 -17.24
N ASN A 134 21.28 6.03 -18.22
CA ASN A 134 20.88 5.04 -19.21
C ASN A 134 20.77 3.64 -18.57
N ALA A 135 19.61 3.00 -18.68
CA ALA A 135 19.37 1.65 -18.14
C ALA A 135 20.13 0.54 -18.90
N GLY A 136 20.70 0.86 -20.05
CA GLY A 136 21.40 -0.07 -20.95
C GLY A 136 20.48 -0.90 -21.84
N THR A 137 19.17 -0.87 -21.59
CA THR A 137 18.14 -1.61 -22.33
C THR A 137 16.80 -0.88 -22.28
N ILE A 138 15.87 -1.31 -23.12
CA ILE A 138 14.43 -1.11 -22.90
C ILE A 138 14.03 -2.01 -21.73
N LEU A 139 13.38 -1.44 -20.72
CA LEU A 139 12.86 -2.20 -19.59
C LEU A 139 11.57 -2.92 -19.98
N SER A 140 11.43 -4.15 -19.49
CA SER A 140 10.24 -4.98 -19.69
C SER A 140 9.78 -5.58 -18.37
N ASP A 141 8.49 -5.90 -18.28
CA ASP A 141 7.93 -6.62 -17.15
C ASP A 141 8.62 -7.99 -17.01
N GLY A 142 9.06 -8.34 -15.80
CA GLY A 142 9.79 -9.58 -15.55
C GLY A 142 11.32 -9.48 -15.69
N ASP A 143 11.85 -8.32 -16.07
CA ASP A 143 13.31 -8.11 -16.17
C ASP A 143 14.02 -8.34 -14.82
N SER A 144 15.18 -9.00 -14.87
CA SER A 144 16.04 -9.19 -13.70
C SER A 144 17.05 -8.05 -13.56
N LYS A 145 17.00 -7.30 -12.45
CA LYS A 145 17.89 -6.16 -12.19
C LYS A 145 18.67 -6.32 -10.88
N PRO A 146 19.89 -5.74 -10.79
CA PRO A 146 20.68 -5.80 -9.56
C PRO A 146 19.95 -5.23 -8.35
N ASN A 147 20.07 -5.88 -7.19
CA ASN A 147 19.41 -5.45 -5.94
C ASN A 147 19.71 -3.97 -5.59
N ARG A 148 20.89 -3.46 -5.94
CA ARG A 148 21.28 -2.05 -5.72
C ARG A 148 20.36 -1.03 -6.42
N TRP A 149 19.59 -1.42 -7.44
CA TRP A 149 18.61 -0.53 -8.06
C TRP A 149 17.55 -0.08 -7.05
N ALA A 150 17.24 -0.93 -6.06
CA ALA A 150 16.32 -0.63 -4.98
C ALA A 150 16.78 0.51 -4.06
N SER A 151 18.08 0.85 -4.05
CA SER A 151 18.59 2.03 -3.35
C SER A 151 18.99 3.16 -4.29
N GLN A 152 19.35 2.84 -5.53
CA GLN A 152 19.88 3.81 -6.49
C GLN A 152 18.79 4.62 -7.20
N PHE A 153 17.63 4.01 -7.50
CA PHE A 153 16.58 4.61 -8.33
C PHE A 153 15.22 4.70 -7.62
N CYS A 154 15.15 4.24 -6.37
CA CYS A 154 13.94 4.22 -5.58
C CYS A 154 13.41 5.63 -5.30
N THR A 155 12.12 5.82 -5.53
CA THR A 155 11.39 7.04 -5.13
C THR A 155 10.49 6.83 -3.92
N PHE A 156 10.11 5.59 -3.65
CA PHE A 156 9.26 5.19 -2.54
C PHE A 156 9.62 3.77 -2.10
N ILE A 157 9.68 3.54 -0.80
CA ILE A 157 9.85 2.23 -0.18
C ILE A 157 8.58 1.93 0.59
N ALA A 158 7.90 0.83 0.25
CA ALA A 158 6.75 0.36 0.99
C ALA A 158 7.14 0.11 2.45
N PRO A 159 6.46 0.75 3.43
CA PRO A 159 6.74 0.53 4.84
C PRO A 159 6.68 -0.94 5.22
N THR A 160 7.33 -1.30 6.32
CA THR A 160 7.36 -2.70 6.75
C THR A 160 6.02 -3.23 7.25
N SER A 161 5.06 -2.33 7.44
CA SER A 161 3.69 -2.60 7.88
C SER A 161 2.87 -3.33 6.81
N ASN A 162 1.84 -4.04 7.23
CA ASN A 162 0.99 -4.79 6.32
C ASN A 162 0.07 -3.87 5.51
N GLY A 163 -0.25 -4.27 4.28
CA GLY A 163 -1.34 -3.64 3.50
C GLY A 163 -0.99 -2.32 2.80
N THR A 164 0.26 -2.12 2.40
CA THR A 164 0.61 -0.96 1.55
C THR A 164 -0.06 -1.07 0.19
N THR A 165 -0.77 -0.03 -0.24
CA THR A 165 -1.51 0.00 -1.51
C THR A 165 -1.31 1.34 -2.22
N ILE A 166 -1.07 1.30 -3.53
CA ILE A 166 -1.15 2.49 -4.39
C ILE A 166 -2.63 2.71 -4.71
N GLU A 167 -3.16 3.84 -4.25
CA GLU A 167 -4.58 4.18 -4.36
C GLU A 167 -4.87 4.99 -5.62
N LYS A 168 -3.93 5.84 -6.04
CA LYS A 168 -4.09 6.77 -7.16
C LYS A 168 -2.74 7.19 -7.72
N ILE A 169 -2.72 7.41 -9.03
CA ILE A 169 -1.58 8.01 -9.73
C ILE A 169 -2.08 9.17 -10.59
N ILE A 170 -1.37 10.29 -10.52
CA ILE A 170 -1.62 11.49 -11.32
C ILE A 170 -0.35 11.81 -12.09
N TYR A 171 -0.49 11.96 -13.41
CA TYR A 171 0.58 12.32 -14.33
C TYR A 171 0.31 13.71 -14.90
N ASN A 172 1.31 14.57 -14.86
CA ASN A 172 1.34 15.84 -15.58
C ASN A 172 2.66 15.98 -16.31
N PHE A 173 2.65 16.01 -17.63
CA PHE A 173 3.86 16.21 -18.43
C PHE A 173 3.69 17.30 -19.48
N SER A 174 4.81 17.87 -19.90
CA SER A 174 4.91 18.74 -21.06
C SER A 174 6.24 18.51 -21.78
N THR A 175 6.32 18.94 -23.03
CA THR A 175 7.57 18.94 -23.79
C THR A 175 7.77 20.32 -24.41
N ASN A 176 9.02 20.69 -24.68
CA ASN A 176 9.33 21.90 -25.45
C ASN A 176 9.34 21.66 -26.97
N GLY A 177 8.85 20.50 -27.41
CA GLY A 177 8.90 20.03 -28.79
C GLY A 177 7.64 20.33 -29.56
N ALA A 178 7.79 20.52 -30.87
CA ALA A 178 6.64 20.67 -31.76
C ALA A 178 6.00 19.30 -32.07
N THR A 179 6.68 18.45 -32.84
CA THR A 179 6.13 17.18 -33.35
C THR A 179 7.19 16.08 -33.31
N GLY A 180 6.77 14.88 -32.89
CA GLY A 180 7.59 13.67 -32.79
C GLY A 180 8.55 13.65 -31.60
N HIS A 181 8.29 14.46 -30.57
CA HIS A 181 8.93 14.39 -29.25
C HIS A 181 8.10 13.49 -28.34
N ASP A 182 7.88 12.26 -28.78
CA ASP A 182 7.03 11.31 -28.07
C ASP A 182 7.85 10.58 -27.02
N PHE A 183 7.21 10.22 -25.92
CA PHE A 183 7.86 9.49 -24.83
C PHE A 183 6.88 8.60 -24.10
N THR A 184 7.43 7.62 -23.40
CA THR A 184 6.72 6.78 -22.45
C THR A 184 7.32 7.01 -21.07
N PHE A 185 6.49 7.31 -20.08
CA PHE A 185 6.89 7.27 -18.68
C PHE A 185 6.30 6.03 -18.03
N SER A 186 7.12 5.27 -17.31
CA SER A 186 6.75 4.01 -16.70
C SER A 186 7.06 4.03 -15.21
N LEU A 187 6.16 3.47 -14.40
CA LEU A 187 6.38 3.19 -12.98
C LEU A 187 6.58 1.69 -12.78
N TRP A 188 7.66 1.33 -12.11
CA TRP A 188 8.05 -0.03 -11.87
C TRP A 188 8.04 -0.33 -10.37
N LYS A 189 7.72 -1.58 -10.05
CA LYS A 189 7.89 -2.18 -8.73
C LYS A 189 9.09 -3.10 -8.75
N MET A 190 9.84 -3.14 -7.65
CA MET A 190 10.89 -4.13 -7.44
C MET A 190 10.91 -4.55 -5.96
N PRO A 191 10.90 -5.86 -5.64
CA PRO A 191 11.10 -6.30 -4.27
C PRO A 191 12.54 -6.02 -3.85
N THR A 192 12.76 -5.77 -2.55
CA THR A 192 14.11 -5.57 -2.01
C THR A 192 14.59 -6.82 -1.29
N ASN A 193 15.74 -7.36 -1.67
CA ASN A 193 16.37 -8.45 -0.92
C ASN A 193 17.28 -7.88 0.18
N LYS A 194 16.73 -7.72 1.38
CA LYS A 194 17.44 -7.13 2.53
C LYS A 194 18.70 -7.94 2.87
N ASN A 195 19.84 -7.27 2.94
CA ASN A 195 21.16 -7.88 3.18
C ASN A 195 21.54 -8.98 2.17
N GLY A 196 20.89 -9.00 1.00
CA GLY A 196 21.15 -9.96 -0.06
C GLY A 196 21.87 -9.34 -1.26
N SER A 197 22.40 -10.21 -2.11
CA SER A 197 23.16 -9.84 -3.32
C SER A 197 22.51 -10.30 -4.62
N SER A 198 21.42 -11.06 -4.56
CA SER A 198 20.76 -11.58 -5.77
C SER A 198 19.97 -10.50 -6.51
N ASN A 199 19.96 -10.58 -7.84
CA ASN A 199 19.09 -9.76 -8.66
C ASN A 199 17.62 -10.00 -8.31
N GLN A 200 16.80 -8.96 -8.49
CA GLN A 200 15.37 -8.98 -8.24
C GLN A 200 14.62 -8.77 -9.56
N ILE A 201 13.41 -9.31 -9.61
CA ILE A 201 12.54 -9.17 -10.78
C ILE A 201 11.74 -7.88 -10.63
N ILE A 202 11.79 -7.02 -11.65
CA ILE A 202 10.95 -5.83 -11.70
C ILE A 202 9.60 -6.15 -12.34
N SER A 203 8.57 -5.42 -11.93
CA SER A 203 7.24 -5.50 -12.55
C SER A 203 6.70 -4.14 -12.90
N LEU A 204 6.00 -4.02 -14.03
CA LEU A 204 5.36 -2.78 -14.42
C LEU A 204 4.11 -2.53 -13.55
N ILE A 205 4.02 -1.35 -12.95
CA ILE A 205 2.81 -0.90 -12.25
C ILE A 205 1.86 -0.26 -13.25
N ASP A 206 2.36 0.75 -13.96
CA ASP A 206 1.62 1.51 -14.94
C ASP A 206 2.56 2.32 -15.85
N LYS A 207 2.05 2.77 -16.99
CA LYS A 207 2.77 3.67 -17.92
C LYS A 207 1.83 4.67 -18.58
N ILE A 208 2.35 5.86 -18.92
CA ILE A 208 1.70 6.83 -19.81
C ILE A 208 2.53 6.97 -21.08
N ASP A 209 1.88 6.79 -22.22
CA ASP A 209 2.44 7.08 -23.54
C ASP A 209 1.99 8.50 -23.95
N CYS A 210 2.93 9.38 -24.26
CA CYS A 210 2.70 10.77 -24.61
C CYS A 210 3.15 11.04 -26.04
N THR A 211 2.21 11.41 -26.91
CA THR A 211 2.48 11.86 -28.27
C THR A 211 2.49 13.37 -28.33
N SER A 212 3.67 13.93 -28.57
CA SER A 212 3.93 15.37 -28.65
C SER A 212 2.89 16.14 -29.48
N GLN A 213 2.56 17.33 -29.01
CA GLN A 213 1.66 18.28 -29.66
C GLN A 213 2.47 19.53 -29.99
N ASN A 214 2.19 20.18 -31.13
CA ASN A 214 2.86 21.42 -31.52
C ASN A 214 2.32 22.62 -30.72
N ASN A 215 2.43 22.55 -29.39
CA ASN A 215 1.94 23.54 -28.45
C ASN A 215 2.70 23.40 -27.12
N GLN A 216 3.60 24.36 -26.86
CA GLN A 216 4.39 24.42 -25.62
C GLN A 216 3.55 24.59 -24.34
N ASN A 217 2.29 25.00 -24.46
CA ASN A 217 1.36 25.14 -23.32
C ASN A 217 0.54 23.86 -23.09
N TYR A 218 0.73 22.81 -23.89
CA TYR A 218 -0.02 21.58 -23.75
C TYR A 218 0.51 20.73 -22.58
N ILE A 219 -0.41 20.30 -21.72
CA ILE A 219 -0.12 19.38 -20.61
C ILE A 219 -0.75 18.02 -20.92
N PHE A 220 0.09 17.00 -20.98
CA PHE A 220 -0.33 15.60 -20.95
C PHE A 220 -0.74 15.25 -19.53
N HIS A 221 -2.05 15.18 -19.30
CA HIS A 221 -2.61 14.84 -18.00
C HIS A 221 -3.27 13.47 -18.03
N ARG A 222 -3.05 12.68 -16.99
CA ARG A 222 -3.83 11.46 -16.72
C ARG A 222 -3.91 11.22 -15.23
N GLU A 223 -5.12 11.00 -14.73
CA GLU A 223 -5.40 10.61 -13.35
C GLU A 223 -6.30 9.39 -13.36
N PHE A 224 -6.01 8.43 -12.47
CA PHE A 224 -6.88 7.28 -12.25
C PHE A 224 -6.64 6.67 -10.87
N ASP A 225 -7.68 6.00 -10.35
CA ASP A 225 -7.60 5.20 -9.14
C ASP A 225 -7.01 3.81 -9.46
N LEU A 226 -6.19 3.30 -8.56
CA LEU A 226 -5.55 2.00 -8.63
C LEU A 226 -5.74 1.25 -7.31
N SER A 227 -5.57 -0.06 -7.31
CA SER A 227 -5.57 -0.87 -6.08
C SER A 227 -4.39 -1.85 -6.09
N GLN A 228 -3.21 -1.32 -6.41
CA GLN A 228 -1.99 -2.11 -6.53
C GLN A 228 -1.38 -2.31 -5.14
N SER A 229 -1.45 -3.54 -4.62
CA SER A 229 -0.78 -3.90 -3.38
C SER A 229 0.74 -4.01 -3.56
N LEU A 230 1.45 -3.53 -2.54
CA LEU A 230 2.90 -3.61 -2.41
C LEU A 230 3.24 -4.48 -1.20
N ASN A 231 4.21 -5.37 -1.36
CA ASN A 231 4.73 -6.12 -0.23
C ASN A 231 5.63 -5.23 0.64
N SER A 232 5.82 -5.64 1.89
CA SER A 232 6.75 -5.01 2.83
C SER A 232 8.14 -4.86 2.21
N GLY A 233 8.60 -3.61 2.05
CA GLY A 233 9.90 -3.30 1.45
C GLY A 233 9.96 -3.39 -0.08
N ASP A 234 8.85 -3.57 -0.79
CA ASP A 234 8.83 -3.31 -2.24
C ASP A 234 9.17 -1.84 -2.49
N ILE A 235 9.95 -1.56 -3.53
CA ILE A 235 10.25 -0.19 -3.96
C ILE A 235 9.51 0.15 -5.24
N ILE A 236 9.21 1.44 -5.40
CA ILE A 236 8.79 2.02 -6.66
C ILE A 236 9.96 2.79 -7.26
N PHE A 237 10.15 2.66 -8.57
CA PHE A 237 11.07 3.52 -9.31
C PHE A 237 10.49 3.88 -10.68
N PRO A 238 10.74 5.10 -11.17
CA PRO A 238 10.30 5.54 -12.49
C PRO A 238 11.35 5.26 -13.58
N SER A 239 10.89 5.17 -14.83
CA SER A 239 11.74 5.36 -16.01
C SER A 239 11.03 6.22 -17.05
N ILE A 240 11.81 6.82 -17.94
CA ILE A 240 11.31 7.52 -19.12
C ILE A 240 12.06 7.05 -20.35
N LYS A 241 11.34 6.82 -21.45
CA LYS A 241 11.91 6.42 -22.73
C LYS A 241 11.39 7.33 -23.83
N LYS A 242 12.29 7.88 -24.64
CA LYS A 242 11.90 8.56 -25.89
C LYS A 242 11.40 7.53 -26.89
N THR A 243 10.23 7.75 -27.46
CA THR A 243 9.61 6.86 -28.46
C THR A 243 9.46 7.53 -29.82
N GLY A 244 9.53 8.86 -29.86
CA GLY A 244 9.46 9.62 -31.10
C GLY A 244 10.69 9.41 -31.99
N GLN A 245 10.44 9.25 -33.30
CA GLN A 245 11.47 9.02 -34.31
C GLN A 245 12.29 10.27 -34.63
N THR A 246 11.72 11.46 -34.39
CA THR A 246 12.37 12.76 -34.67
C THR A 246 12.84 13.46 -33.41
N ALA A 247 12.69 12.84 -32.23
CA ALA A 247 13.24 13.39 -31.02
C ALA A 247 14.77 13.61 -31.18
N THR A 248 15.34 14.54 -30.45
CA THR A 248 16.78 14.83 -30.49
C THR A 248 17.36 14.83 -29.09
N SER A 249 18.68 14.92 -28.97
CA SER A 249 19.35 15.10 -27.68
C SER A 249 18.99 16.44 -27.02
N SER A 250 18.58 17.47 -27.77
CA SER A 250 18.20 18.78 -27.22
C SER A 250 16.77 18.87 -26.67
N ASP A 251 15.97 17.83 -26.87
CA ASP A 251 14.57 17.83 -26.44
C ASP A 251 14.46 17.75 -24.93
N LYS A 252 13.55 18.56 -24.39
CA LYS A 252 13.29 18.66 -22.97
C LYS A 252 11.89 18.16 -22.67
N PHE A 253 11.83 17.26 -21.71
CA PHE A 253 10.60 16.70 -21.17
C PHE A 253 10.52 17.10 -19.71
N TYR A 254 9.38 17.63 -19.32
CA TYR A 254 9.10 18.05 -17.95
C TYR A 254 7.90 17.27 -17.46
N GLY A 255 7.89 16.93 -16.19
CA GLY A 255 6.69 16.42 -15.58
C GLY A 255 6.74 16.32 -14.08
N ASP A 256 5.57 16.06 -13.53
CA ASP A 256 5.37 15.69 -12.14
C ASP A 256 4.44 14.49 -12.10
N VAL A 257 4.78 13.53 -11.25
CA VAL A 257 3.94 12.37 -10.98
C VAL A 257 3.65 12.33 -9.50
N GLU A 258 2.36 12.36 -9.17
CA GLU A 258 1.87 12.22 -7.81
C GLU A 258 1.38 10.79 -7.60
N ILE A 259 1.85 10.15 -6.54
CA ILE A 259 1.45 8.80 -6.15
C ILE A 259 0.88 8.86 -4.74
N LEU A 260 -0.44 8.64 -4.65
CA LEU A 260 -1.10 8.48 -3.37
C LEU A 260 -1.00 7.02 -2.95
N THR A 261 -0.25 6.79 -1.88
CA THR A 261 -0.11 5.48 -1.26
C THR A 261 -0.79 5.46 0.09
N SER A 262 -1.27 4.30 0.48
CA SER A 262 -1.85 4.08 1.78
C SER A 262 -1.21 2.87 2.45
N TYR A 263 -1.27 2.83 3.77
CA TYR A 263 -0.86 1.66 4.55
C TYR A 263 -1.58 1.63 5.90
N ILE A 264 -1.63 0.46 6.51
CA ILE A 264 -2.10 0.27 7.89
C ILE A 264 -0.87 -0.02 8.74
N PRO A 265 -0.51 0.82 9.72
CA PRO A 265 0.65 0.60 10.60
C PRO A 265 0.62 -0.76 11.31
#